data_AF-A0A3B0T8F7-F1
#
_entry.id   AF-A0A3B0T8F7-F1
#
_cell.length_a   1.000
_cell.length_b   1.000
_cell.length_c   1.000
_cell.angle_alpha   90.00
_cell.angle_beta   90.00
_cell.angle_gamma   90.00
#
_symmetry.space_group_name_H-M   'P 1'
#
loop_
_entity.id
_entity.type
_entity.pdbx_description
1 polymer ?
#
loop_
_entity_poly.entity_id
_entity_poly.type
_entity_poly.pdbx_seq_one_letter_code
_entity_poly.pdbx_strand_id
1 'polypeptide(L)'
;MRTDLLWAGAVVALVVAVGTLLYFAGSSLSIVLWATVVAVAAIVYSTVVSIETSRTLNAIGNQAWTDVQPLRAPATRYLSRSIDRVATLVWEREAALKEALQRERSHSLEVELSAMSLRDAHQRLAEVNAELEAFTYSASHDLAVPLKTIEAFAQLLAESDNLDEEQIDYTTRIASTAQRLRNLITDLLILSKMSSAPSGATNEVVDFNPMVLDIEGEIVTVL
;
A
#
# COMPACT_ATOMS: atom_id res chain seq x y z
N MET A 1 -114.59 19.99 -69.30
CA MET A 1 -113.66 19.39 -70.28
C MET A 1 -112.19 19.74 -70.04
N ARG A 2 -111.82 20.92 -69.51
CA ARG A 2 -110.41 21.24 -69.17
C ARG A 2 -110.03 20.90 -67.72
N THR A 3 -111.02 20.79 -66.82
CA THR A 3 -110.86 20.42 -65.40
C THR A 3 -110.74 18.91 -65.19
N ASP A 4 -111.39 18.11 -66.03
CA ASP A 4 -111.47 16.65 -65.88
C ASP A 4 -110.12 15.97 -66.22
N LEU A 5 -109.33 16.58 -67.11
CA LEU A 5 -107.97 16.11 -67.45
C LEU A 5 -106.94 16.39 -66.34
N LEU A 6 -107.12 17.46 -65.56
CA LEU A 6 -106.20 17.83 -64.48
C LEU A 6 -106.32 16.87 -63.29
N TRP A 7 -107.54 16.45 -62.95
CA TRP A 7 -107.78 15.46 -61.90
C TRP A 7 -107.24 14.07 -62.26
N ALA A 8 -107.39 13.64 -63.52
CA ALA A 8 -106.83 12.38 -63.99
C ALA A 8 -105.28 12.35 -63.93
N GLY A 9 -104.62 13.45 -64.33
CA GLY A 9 -103.17 13.58 -64.23
C GLY A 9 -102.65 13.55 -62.80
N ALA A 10 -103.36 14.19 -61.86
CA ALA A 10 -103.00 14.20 -60.45
C ALA A 10 -103.10 12.80 -59.79
N VAL A 11 -104.12 12.02 -60.14
CA VAL A 11 -104.29 10.65 -59.63
C VAL A 11 -103.19 9.73 -60.15
N VAL A 12 -102.84 9.82 -61.44
CA VAL A 12 -101.75 9.02 -62.02
C VAL A 12 -100.40 9.38 -61.38
N ALA A 13 -100.12 10.67 -61.19
CA ALA A 13 -98.90 11.12 -60.51
C ALA A 13 -98.81 10.61 -59.07
N LEU A 14 -99.94 10.59 -58.33
CA LEU A 14 -100.01 10.06 -56.97
C LEU A 14 -99.75 8.55 -56.92
N VAL A 15 -100.34 7.78 -57.83
CA VAL A 15 -100.14 6.32 -57.92
C VAL A 15 -98.68 5.99 -58.26
N VAL A 16 -98.08 6.72 -59.19
CA VAL A 16 -96.65 6.56 -59.54
C VAL A 16 -95.75 6.95 -58.36
N ALA A 17 -96.07 8.05 -57.67
CA ALA A 17 -95.33 8.48 -56.49
C ALA A 17 -95.42 7.45 -55.37
N VAL A 18 -96.60 6.88 -55.10
CA VAL A 18 -96.80 5.84 -54.07
C VAL A 18 -96.11 4.52 -54.48
N GLY A 19 -96.21 4.11 -55.74
CA GLY A 19 -95.55 2.90 -56.24
C GLY A 19 -94.03 2.98 -56.16
N THR A 20 -93.46 4.14 -56.51
CA THR A 20 -92.01 4.39 -56.36
C THR A 20 -91.59 4.45 -54.89
N LEU A 21 -92.39 5.06 -54.01
CA LEU A 21 -92.14 5.09 -52.57
C LEU A 21 -92.19 3.69 -51.94
N LEU A 22 -93.14 2.84 -52.34
CA LEU A 22 -93.25 1.46 -51.89
C LEU A 22 -92.10 0.59 -52.39
N TYR A 23 -91.66 0.79 -53.64
CA TYR A 23 -90.49 0.12 -54.20
C TYR A 23 -89.20 0.54 -53.48
N PHE A 24 -89.00 1.84 -53.25
CA PHE A 24 -87.87 2.36 -52.47
C PHE A 24 -87.92 1.89 -51.02
N ALA A 25 -89.08 1.88 -50.38
CA ALA A 25 -89.26 1.38 -49.02
C ALA A 25 -88.89 -0.11 -48.91
N GLY A 26 -89.32 -0.95 -49.85
CA GLY A 26 -88.96 -2.37 -49.90
C GLY A 26 -87.46 -2.62 -50.10
N SER A 27 -86.81 -1.86 -50.99
CA SER A 27 -85.36 -1.97 -51.23
C SER A 27 -84.52 -1.47 -50.05
N SER A 28 -84.93 -0.37 -49.41
CA SER A 28 -84.24 0.19 -48.24
C SER A 28 -84.27 -0.74 -47.04
N LEU A 29 -85.41 -1.40 -46.77
CA LEU A 29 -85.55 -2.37 -45.68
C LEU A 29 -84.64 -3.59 -45.91
N SER A 30 -84.50 -4.04 -47.16
CA SER A 30 -83.60 -5.14 -47.52
C SER A 30 -82.12 -4.76 -47.34
N ILE A 31 -81.73 -3.54 -47.72
CA ILE A 31 -80.35 -3.04 -47.52
C ILE A 31 -80.02 -2.98 -46.03
N VAL A 32 -80.92 -2.47 -45.18
CA VAL A 32 -80.74 -2.41 -43.73
C VAL A 32 -80.59 -3.83 -43.15
N LEU A 33 -81.44 -4.77 -43.58
CA LEU A 33 -81.36 -6.16 -43.13
C LEU A 33 -80.02 -6.79 -43.51
N TRP A 34 -79.58 -6.67 -44.76
CA TRP A 34 -78.27 -7.17 -45.19
C TRP A 34 -77.11 -6.47 -44.46
N ALA A 35 -77.17 -5.17 -44.24
CA ALA A 35 -76.15 -4.43 -43.49
C ALA A 35 -76.04 -4.92 -42.04
N THR A 36 -77.17 -5.23 -41.38
CA THR A 36 -77.14 -5.81 -40.01
C THR A 36 -76.54 -7.21 -40.00
N VAL A 37 -76.87 -8.05 -40.98
CA VAL A 37 -76.30 -9.40 -41.10
C VAL A 37 -74.79 -9.33 -41.29
N VAL A 38 -74.29 -8.42 -42.14
CA VAL A 38 -72.85 -8.21 -42.35
C VAL A 38 -72.17 -7.67 -41.09
N ALA A 39 -72.78 -6.71 -40.40
CA ALA A 39 -72.24 -6.16 -39.15
C ALA A 39 -72.11 -7.25 -38.06
N VAL A 40 -73.14 -8.09 -37.90
CA VAL A 40 -73.11 -9.22 -36.97
C VAL A 40 -72.03 -10.23 -37.37
N ALA A 41 -71.93 -10.59 -38.65
CA ALA A 41 -70.89 -11.50 -39.14
C ALA A 41 -69.47 -10.95 -38.90
N ALA A 42 -69.26 -9.65 -39.10
CA ALA A 42 -67.97 -8.99 -38.84
C ALA A 42 -67.60 -9.01 -37.35
N ILE A 43 -68.57 -8.76 -36.46
CA ILE A 43 -68.37 -8.85 -35.00
C ILE A 43 -68.00 -10.28 -34.61
N VAL A 44 -68.76 -11.28 -35.09
CA VAL A 44 -68.48 -12.70 -34.82
C VAL A 44 -67.09 -13.10 -35.31
N TYR A 45 -66.72 -12.71 -36.55
CA TYR A 45 -65.40 -12.99 -37.10
C TYR A 45 -64.28 -12.35 -36.26
N SER A 46 -64.43 -11.08 -35.90
CA SER A 46 -63.50 -10.35 -35.01
C SER A 46 -63.31 -11.07 -33.68
N THR A 47 -64.41 -11.46 -33.02
CA THR A 47 -64.35 -12.14 -31.72
C THR A 47 -63.70 -13.52 -31.85
N VAL A 48 -64.02 -14.28 -32.90
CA VAL A 48 -63.41 -15.60 -33.14
C VAL A 48 -61.90 -15.46 -33.38
N VAL A 49 -61.47 -14.52 -34.23
CA VAL A 49 -60.04 -14.26 -34.46
C VAL A 49 -59.34 -13.81 -33.18
N SER A 50 -59.97 -12.94 -32.37
CA SER A 50 -59.42 -12.49 -31.09
C SER A 50 -59.28 -13.63 -30.08
N ILE A 51 -60.23 -14.56 -30.04
CA ILE A 51 -60.16 -15.74 -29.16
C ILE A 51 -59.04 -16.66 -29.63
N GLU A 52 -58.93 -16.93 -30.93
CA GLU A 52 -57.93 -17.87 -31.46
C GLU A 52 -56.50 -17.34 -31.35
N THR A 53 -56.30 -16.04 -31.62
CA THR A 53 -55.02 -15.37 -31.37
C THR A 53 -54.67 -15.37 -29.90
N SER A 54 -55.64 -15.13 -28.99
CA SER A 54 -55.39 -15.22 -27.55
C SER A 54 -55.04 -16.65 -27.12
N ARG A 55 -55.73 -17.67 -27.64
CA ARG A 55 -55.44 -19.08 -27.33
C ARG A 55 -54.03 -19.48 -27.76
N THR A 56 -53.66 -19.13 -28.98
CA THR A 56 -52.32 -19.46 -29.52
C THR A 56 -51.22 -18.72 -28.78
N LEU A 57 -51.40 -17.41 -28.50
CA LEU A 57 -50.45 -16.64 -27.70
C LEU A 57 -50.32 -17.19 -26.27
N ASN A 58 -51.44 -17.56 -25.64
CA ASN A 58 -51.41 -18.16 -24.31
C ASN A 58 -50.75 -19.54 -24.33
N ALA A 59 -50.98 -20.36 -25.36
CA ALA A 59 -50.35 -21.66 -25.51
C ALA A 59 -48.83 -21.55 -25.72
N ILE A 60 -48.40 -20.66 -26.62
CA ILE A 60 -46.97 -20.38 -26.86
C ILE A 60 -46.32 -19.82 -25.61
N GLY A 61 -46.97 -18.85 -24.96
CA GLY A 61 -46.50 -18.27 -23.71
C GLY A 61 -46.35 -19.33 -22.62
N ASN A 62 -47.37 -20.15 -22.40
CA ASN A 62 -47.33 -21.21 -21.39
C ASN A 62 -46.25 -22.26 -21.69
N GLN A 63 -46.09 -22.65 -22.95
CA GLN A 63 -45.02 -23.58 -23.38
C GLN A 63 -43.63 -22.98 -23.14
N ALA A 64 -43.41 -21.72 -23.53
CA ALA A 64 -42.16 -21.02 -23.29
C ALA A 64 -41.86 -20.89 -21.79
N TRP A 65 -42.88 -20.64 -20.96
CA TRP A 65 -42.72 -20.63 -19.51
C TRP A 65 -42.35 -22.01 -18.96
N THR A 66 -42.97 -23.10 -19.42
CA THR A 66 -42.65 -24.46 -18.99
C THR A 66 -41.26 -24.91 -19.45
N ASP A 67 -40.83 -24.52 -20.64
CA ASP A 67 -39.53 -24.90 -21.21
C ASP A 67 -38.36 -24.28 -20.41
N VAL A 68 -38.57 -23.11 -19.81
CA VAL A 68 -37.53 -22.41 -19.03
C VAL A 68 -37.57 -22.79 -17.53
N GLN A 69 -38.67 -23.31 -17.00
CA GLN A 69 -38.77 -23.76 -15.60
C GLN A 69 -37.62 -24.70 -15.16
N PRO A 70 -37.24 -25.76 -15.90
CA PRO A 70 -36.18 -26.67 -15.48
C PRO A 70 -34.80 -26.00 -15.44
N LEU A 71 -34.60 -24.89 -16.16
CA LEU A 71 -33.34 -24.14 -16.20
C LEU A 71 -33.17 -23.20 -15.00
N ARG A 72 -34.26 -22.83 -14.31
CA ARG A 72 -34.22 -21.87 -13.20
C ARG A 72 -33.49 -22.43 -11.97
N ALA A 73 -33.73 -23.69 -11.63
CA ALA A 73 -33.06 -24.36 -10.50
C ALA A 73 -31.53 -24.49 -10.67
N PRO A 74 -31.00 -24.99 -11.80
CA PRO A 74 -29.56 -25.05 -12.01
C PRO A 74 -28.92 -23.66 -12.12
N ALA A 75 -29.58 -22.69 -12.78
CA ALA A 75 -29.06 -21.32 -12.88
C ALA A 75 -28.93 -20.63 -11.51
N THR A 76 -29.93 -20.75 -10.64
CA THR A 76 -29.88 -20.21 -9.27
C THR A 76 -28.83 -20.91 -8.41
N ARG A 77 -28.71 -22.24 -8.50
CA ARG A 77 -27.66 -22.99 -7.79
C ARG A 77 -26.26 -22.63 -8.27
N TYR A 78 -26.07 -22.45 -9.58
CA TYR A 78 -24.78 -22.02 -10.13
C TYR A 78 -24.39 -20.64 -9.61
N LEU A 79 -25.34 -19.68 -9.67
CA LEU A 79 -25.12 -18.33 -9.20
C LEU A 79 -24.80 -18.31 -7.70
N SER A 80 -25.57 -19.01 -6.87
CA SER A 80 -25.29 -19.14 -5.43
C SER A 80 -23.88 -19.66 -5.17
N ARG A 81 -23.49 -20.79 -5.77
CA ARG A 81 -22.13 -21.35 -5.59
C ARG A 81 -21.03 -20.43 -6.10
N SER A 82 -21.29 -19.62 -7.11
CA SER A 82 -20.31 -18.63 -7.59
C SER A 82 -20.16 -17.47 -6.60
N ILE A 83 -21.26 -16.98 -6.04
CA ILE A 83 -21.27 -15.95 -5.00
C ILE A 83 -20.58 -16.47 -3.75
N ASP A 84 -20.91 -17.68 -3.30
CA ASP A 84 -20.31 -18.30 -2.12
C ASP A 84 -18.79 -18.44 -2.29
N ARG A 85 -18.33 -18.92 -3.45
CA ARG A 85 -16.89 -19.02 -3.74
C ARG A 85 -16.19 -17.66 -3.71
N VAL A 86 -16.79 -16.64 -4.33
CA VAL A 86 -16.21 -15.29 -4.32
C VAL A 86 -16.19 -14.71 -2.90
N ALA A 87 -17.27 -14.89 -2.13
CA ALA A 87 -17.34 -14.43 -0.75
C ALA A 87 -16.23 -15.07 0.12
N THR A 88 -16.03 -16.39 0.00
CA THR A 88 -14.95 -17.09 0.71
C THR A 88 -13.57 -16.55 0.29
N LEU A 89 -13.32 -16.40 -1.01
CA LEU A 89 -12.04 -15.88 -1.50
C LEU A 89 -11.76 -14.45 -1.03
N VAL A 90 -12.80 -13.59 -1.01
CA VAL A 90 -12.67 -12.21 -0.51
C VAL A 90 -12.33 -12.21 0.97
N TRP A 91 -13.02 -13.01 1.78
CA TRP A 91 -12.73 -13.11 3.21
C TRP A 91 -11.33 -13.63 3.51
N GLU A 92 -10.86 -14.65 2.78
CA GLU A 92 -9.49 -15.16 2.89
C GLU A 92 -8.45 -14.09 2.53
N ARG A 93 -8.68 -13.34 1.44
CA ARG A 93 -7.78 -12.26 1.01
C ARG A 93 -7.75 -11.11 2.00
N GLU A 94 -8.90 -10.71 2.56
CA GLU A 94 -8.97 -9.67 3.58
C GLU A 94 -8.25 -10.09 4.87
N ALA A 95 -8.40 -11.35 5.29
CA ALA A 95 -7.68 -11.88 6.44
C ALA A 95 -6.16 -11.89 6.20
N ALA A 96 -5.72 -12.42 5.05
CA ALA A 96 -4.30 -12.45 4.69
C ALA A 96 -3.69 -11.05 4.56
N LEU A 97 -4.43 -10.08 4.01
CA LEU A 97 -3.99 -8.68 3.91
C LEU A 97 -3.85 -8.03 5.28
N LYS A 98 -4.80 -8.25 6.20
CA LYS A 98 -4.71 -7.74 7.58
C LYS A 98 -3.49 -8.31 8.30
N GLU A 99 -3.26 -9.61 8.19
CA GLU A 99 -2.08 -10.26 8.78
C GLU A 99 -0.77 -9.76 8.17
N ALA A 100 -0.71 -9.58 6.84
CA ALA A 100 0.45 -9.03 6.17
C ALA A 100 0.75 -7.60 6.62
N LEU A 101 -0.26 -6.74 6.72
CA LEU A 101 -0.12 -5.38 7.21
C LEU A 101 0.32 -5.33 8.68
N GLN A 102 -0.20 -6.22 9.52
CA GLN A 102 0.25 -6.35 10.91
C GLN A 102 1.70 -6.81 11.01
N ARG A 103 2.12 -7.76 10.16
CA ARG A 103 3.52 -8.20 10.07
C ARG A 103 4.44 -7.07 9.62
N GLU A 104 4.05 -6.31 8.61
CA GLU A 104 4.82 -5.15 8.14
C GLU A 104 4.94 -4.08 9.23
N ARG A 105 3.84 -3.75 9.90
CA ARG A 105 3.85 -2.78 11.01
C ARG A 105 4.72 -3.24 12.17
N SER A 106 4.62 -4.51 12.59
CA SER A 106 5.42 -5.04 13.69
C SER A 106 6.91 -5.06 13.35
N HIS A 107 7.27 -5.49 12.14
CA HIS A 107 8.65 -5.43 11.67
C HIS A 107 9.18 -3.98 11.60
N SER A 108 8.36 -3.04 11.12
CA SER A 108 8.74 -1.62 11.09
C SER A 108 9.00 -1.07 12.49
N LEU A 109 8.16 -1.40 13.48
CA LEU A 109 8.36 -0.99 14.87
C LEU A 109 9.62 -1.61 15.48
N GLU A 110 9.88 -2.89 15.20
CA GLU A 110 11.09 -3.58 15.68
C GLU A 110 12.36 -2.93 15.11
N VAL A 111 12.37 -2.62 13.81
CA VAL A 111 13.48 -1.90 13.17
C VAL A 111 13.67 -0.51 13.76
N GLU A 112 12.59 0.23 14.01
CA GLU A 112 12.65 1.56 14.64
C GLU A 112 13.22 1.50 16.06
N LEU A 113 12.74 0.57 16.88
CA LEU A 113 13.24 0.35 18.24
C LEU A 113 14.71 -0.06 18.25
N SER A 114 15.10 -0.97 17.36
CA SER A 114 16.49 -1.39 17.20
C SER A 114 17.38 -0.22 16.79
N ALA A 115 16.94 0.61 15.84
CA ALA A 115 17.66 1.81 15.42
C ALA A 115 17.77 2.85 16.54
N MET A 116 16.73 3.04 17.34
CA MET A 116 16.76 3.92 18.52
C MET A 116 17.76 3.40 19.57
N SER A 117 17.70 2.11 19.90
CA SER A 117 18.64 1.49 20.85
C SER A 117 20.08 1.57 20.38
N LEU A 118 20.33 1.39 19.08
CA LEU A 118 21.68 1.51 18.51
C LEU A 118 22.19 2.95 18.59
N ARG A 119 21.34 3.95 18.31
CA ARG A 119 21.70 5.37 18.45
C ARG A 119 22.01 5.73 19.90
N ASP A 120 21.19 5.27 20.85
CA ASP A 120 21.40 5.52 22.27
C ASP A 120 22.70 4.89 22.76
N ALA A 121 22.96 3.62 22.40
CA ALA A 121 24.21 2.95 22.72
C ALA A 121 25.43 3.67 22.10
N HIS A 122 25.31 4.12 20.85
CA HIS A 122 26.38 4.86 20.19
C HIS A 122 26.64 6.22 20.86
N GLN A 123 25.59 6.95 21.22
CA GLN A 123 25.71 8.20 21.96
C GLN A 123 26.36 7.96 23.33
N ARG A 124 25.94 6.92 24.05
CA ARG A 124 26.51 6.57 25.35
C ARG A 124 27.99 6.20 25.25
N LEU A 125 28.37 5.43 24.23
CA LEU A 125 29.77 5.12 23.95
C LEU A 125 30.57 6.38 23.64
N ALA A 126 30.02 7.30 22.84
CA ALA A 126 30.69 8.57 22.53
C ALA A 126 30.87 9.44 23.79
N GLU A 127 29.86 9.52 24.65
CA GLU A 127 29.93 10.23 25.94
C GLU A 127 30.99 9.63 26.86
N VAL A 128 30.98 8.30 27.05
CA VAL A 128 31.95 7.60 27.90
C VAL A 128 33.37 7.75 27.36
N ASN A 129 33.54 7.70 26.04
CA ASN A 129 34.86 7.84 25.43
C ASN A 129 35.39 9.28 25.58
N ALA A 130 34.53 10.30 25.41
CA ALA A 130 34.90 11.68 25.68
C ALA A 130 35.22 11.93 27.17
N GLU A 131 34.49 11.30 28.09
CA GLU A 131 34.77 11.36 29.53
C GLU A 131 36.11 10.70 29.86
N LEU A 132 36.41 9.55 29.24
CA LEU A 132 37.69 8.87 29.40
C LEU A 132 38.85 9.74 28.89
N GLU A 133 38.71 10.38 27.73
CA GLU A 133 39.71 11.32 27.20
C GLU A 133 39.96 12.48 28.14
N ALA A 134 38.90 13.10 28.66
CA ALA A 134 39.00 14.21 29.60
C ALA A 134 39.69 13.78 30.90
N PHE A 135 39.33 12.61 31.43
CA PHE A 135 39.96 12.05 32.63
C PHE A 135 41.43 11.74 32.41
N THR A 136 41.77 11.03 31.34
CA THR A 136 43.16 10.70 30.99
C THR A 136 43.97 11.96 30.77
N TYR A 137 43.42 12.97 30.09
CA TYR A 137 44.10 14.25 29.89
C TYR A 137 44.39 14.98 31.21
N SER A 138 43.40 15.10 32.10
CA SER A 138 43.58 15.72 33.42
C SER A 138 44.60 14.94 34.24
N ALA A 139 44.45 13.62 34.33
CA ALA A 139 45.36 12.76 35.08
C ALA A 139 46.80 12.86 34.56
N SER A 140 47.01 12.88 33.23
CA SER A 140 48.34 13.06 32.65
C SER A 140 48.96 14.42 33.02
N HIS A 141 48.18 15.50 32.97
CA HIS A 141 48.65 16.82 33.34
C HIS A 141 49.00 16.91 34.83
N ASP A 142 48.08 16.44 35.68
CA ASP A 142 48.16 16.55 37.13
C ASP A 142 49.25 15.63 37.72
N LEU A 143 49.55 14.50 37.07
CA LEU A 143 50.60 13.58 37.49
C LEU A 143 51.97 13.90 36.87
N ALA A 144 52.03 14.60 35.73
CA ALA A 144 53.30 14.93 35.09
C ALA A 144 54.17 15.86 35.97
N VAL A 145 53.55 16.83 36.64
CA VAL A 145 54.23 17.79 37.53
C VAL A 145 54.84 17.09 38.77
N PRO A 146 54.10 16.30 39.57
CA PRO A 146 54.67 15.59 40.70
C PRO A 146 55.69 14.53 40.27
N LEU A 147 55.48 13.80 39.16
CA LEU A 147 56.47 12.84 38.66
C LEU A 147 57.77 13.54 38.22
N LYS A 148 57.69 14.71 37.59
CA LYS A 148 58.88 15.50 37.22
C LYS A 148 59.62 15.97 38.46
N THR A 149 58.88 16.34 39.50
CA THR A 149 59.44 16.77 40.78
C THR A 149 60.14 15.62 41.52
N ILE A 150 59.53 14.43 41.57
CA ILE A 150 60.12 13.22 42.16
C ILE A 150 61.39 12.82 41.40
N GLU A 151 61.36 12.84 40.07
CA GLU A 151 62.54 12.53 39.24
C GLU A 151 63.69 13.52 39.51
N ALA A 152 63.39 14.83 39.55
CA ALA A 152 64.39 15.86 39.83
C ALA A 152 64.99 15.72 41.24
N PHE A 153 64.18 15.44 42.26
CA PHE A 153 64.69 15.21 43.62
C PHE A 153 65.52 13.94 43.71
N ALA A 154 65.13 12.86 43.02
CA ALA A 154 65.92 11.64 42.97
C ALA A 154 67.26 11.89 42.26
N GLN A 155 67.29 12.59 41.12
CA GLN A 155 68.55 12.95 40.47
C GLN A 155 69.45 13.80 41.37
N LEU A 156 68.88 14.80 42.05
CA LEU A 156 69.63 15.69 42.95
C LEU A 156 70.17 14.97 44.19
N LEU A 157 69.45 13.97 44.71
CA LEU A 157 69.95 13.11 45.79
C LEU A 157 71.10 12.23 45.29
N ALA A 158 70.97 11.63 44.10
CA ALA A 158 71.97 10.73 43.52
C ALA A 158 73.32 11.44 43.25
N GLU A 159 73.30 12.76 43.04
CA GLU A 159 74.49 13.60 42.87
C GLU A 159 75.15 14.03 44.20
N SER A 160 74.60 13.64 45.36
CA SER A 160 75.14 14.04 46.66
C SER A 160 76.25 13.11 47.17
N ASP A 161 77.37 13.69 47.60
CA ASP A 161 78.59 12.96 48.02
C ASP A 161 78.47 12.18 49.34
N ASN A 162 77.30 12.19 49.99
CA ASN A 162 77.08 11.63 51.33
C ASN A 162 76.18 10.38 51.33
N LEU A 163 75.87 9.79 50.17
CA LEU A 163 75.06 8.59 50.08
C LEU A 163 75.90 7.32 50.18
N ASP A 164 75.39 6.33 50.89
CA ASP A 164 75.89 4.96 50.84
C ASP A 164 75.42 4.24 49.55
N GLU A 165 76.00 3.06 49.29
CA GLU A 165 75.74 2.28 48.08
C GLU A 165 74.27 1.81 47.97
N GLU A 166 73.61 1.58 49.11
CA GLU A 166 72.19 1.18 49.18
C GLU A 166 71.26 2.36 48.88
N GLN A 167 71.60 3.54 49.39
CA GLN A 167 70.89 4.79 49.13
C GLN A 167 71.00 5.21 47.66
N ILE A 168 72.16 5.03 47.02
CA ILE A 168 72.32 5.28 45.57
C ILE A 168 71.41 4.33 44.75
N ASP A 169 71.31 3.05 45.11
CA ASP A 169 70.40 2.10 44.46
C ASP A 169 68.94 2.53 44.61
N TYR A 170 68.51 2.91 45.82
CA TYR A 170 67.15 3.39 46.06
C TYR A 170 66.81 4.62 45.21
N THR A 171 67.74 5.56 45.13
CA THR A 171 67.52 6.81 44.39
C THR A 171 67.40 6.56 42.89
N THR A 172 68.26 5.68 42.35
CA THR A 172 68.21 5.24 40.94
C THR A 172 66.90 4.49 40.62
N ARG A 173 66.44 3.64 41.55
CA ARG A 173 65.15 2.92 41.41
C ARG A 173 63.95 3.86 41.46
N ILE A 174 63.98 4.89 42.31
CA ILE A 174 62.91 5.91 42.36
C ILE A 174 62.85 6.69 41.03
N ALA A 175 64.00 7.16 40.52
CA ALA A 175 64.07 7.90 39.26
C ALA A 175 63.56 7.06 38.07
N SER A 176 64.03 5.82 37.93
CA SER A 176 63.59 4.91 36.86
C SER A 176 62.10 4.55 36.95
N THR A 177 61.56 4.38 38.15
CA THR A 177 60.13 4.12 38.37
C THR A 177 59.28 5.34 38.00
N ALA A 178 59.70 6.54 38.38
CA ALA A 178 59.02 7.78 38.02
C ALA A 178 59.00 8.00 36.50
N GLN A 179 60.12 7.71 35.82
CA GLN A 179 60.19 7.81 34.37
C GLN A 179 59.31 6.78 33.67
N ARG A 180 59.27 5.54 34.18
CA ARG A 180 58.38 4.50 33.64
C ARG A 180 56.91 4.86 33.81
N LEU A 181 56.51 5.44 34.95
CA LEU A 181 55.15 5.94 35.17
C LEU A 181 54.77 7.05 34.18
N ARG A 182 55.70 7.97 33.90
CA ARG A 182 55.50 9.05 32.92
C ARG A 182 55.23 8.51 31.52
N ASN A 183 55.99 7.52 31.08
CA ASN A 183 55.80 6.88 29.78
C ASN A 183 54.44 6.16 29.71
N LEU A 184 54.08 5.41 30.76
CA LEU A 184 52.83 4.65 30.81
C LEU A 184 51.59 5.57 30.77
N ILE A 185 51.67 6.73 31.42
CA ILE A 185 50.65 7.78 31.36
C ILE A 185 50.53 8.37 29.94
N THR A 186 51.67 8.55 29.26
CA THR A 186 51.71 9.08 27.89
C THR A 186 51.12 8.09 26.88
N ASP A 187 51.49 6.82 27.00
CA ASP A 187 50.98 5.73 26.15
C ASP A 187 49.46 5.57 26.30
N LEU A 188 48.94 5.71 27.53
CA LEU A 188 47.50 5.64 27.81
C LEU A 188 46.74 6.81 27.18
N LEU A 189 47.36 7.99 27.11
CA LEU A 189 46.80 9.17 26.43
C LEU A 189 46.80 9.01 24.90
N ILE A 190 47.83 8.40 24.32
CA ILE A 190 47.87 8.08 22.88
C ILE A 190 46.78 7.07 22.53
N LEU A 191 46.65 6.00 23.33
CA LEU A 191 45.64 4.96 23.13
C LEU A 191 44.21 5.53 23.21
N SER A 192 43.95 6.38 24.21
CA SER A 192 42.64 7.04 24.37
C SER A 192 42.28 7.90 23.16
N LYS A 193 43.21 8.69 22.63
CA LYS A 193 42.99 9.50 21.41
C LYS A 193 42.77 8.67 20.16
N MET A 194 43.48 7.55 20.02
CA MET A 194 43.28 6.63 18.88
C MET A 194 41.90 5.96 18.91
N SER A 195 41.38 5.67 20.11
CA SER A 195 40.05 5.05 20.28
C SER A 195 38.90 6.00 19.92
N SER A 196 39.10 7.32 19.98
CA SER A 196 38.07 8.32 19.64
C SER A 196 38.19 8.90 18.24
N ALA A 197 39.25 8.54 17.50
CA ALA A 197 39.39 8.96 16.12
C ALA A 197 38.16 8.43 15.34
N PRO A 198 37.38 9.30 14.68
CA PRO A 198 36.24 8.85 13.91
C PRO A 198 36.71 7.82 12.90
N SER A 199 36.00 6.70 12.77
CA SER A 199 36.30 5.61 11.81
C SER A 199 36.21 6.02 10.34
N GLY A 200 36.22 7.33 10.06
CA GLY A 200 36.37 7.97 8.75
C GLY A 200 37.70 8.69 8.60
N ALA A 201 38.78 8.20 9.24
CA ALA A 201 40.13 8.53 8.78
C ALA A 201 40.19 8.16 7.29
N THR A 202 40.33 9.17 6.44
CA THR A 202 40.46 9.02 5.00
C THR A 202 41.53 7.97 4.75
N ASN A 203 41.16 6.86 4.10
CA ASN A 203 42.12 5.95 3.48
C ASN A 203 42.84 6.73 2.38
N GLU A 204 43.81 7.55 2.79
CA GLU A 204 44.75 8.17 1.88
C GLU A 204 45.78 7.10 1.55
N VAL A 205 46.04 6.91 0.25
CA VAL A 205 47.08 5.98 -0.19
C VAL A 205 48.41 6.59 0.23
N VAL A 206 48.92 6.14 1.38
CA VAL A 206 50.24 6.52 1.87
C VAL A 206 51.26 5.77 1.02
N ASP A 207 52.00 6.51 0.20
CA ASP A 207 53.15 5.97 -0.52
C ASP A 207 54.29 5.70 0.48
N PHE A 208 54.61 4.43 0.68
CA PHE A 208 55.65 4.00 1.61
C PHE A 208 57.07 4.04 0.99
N ASN A 209 57.21 4.21 -0.33
CA ASN A 209 58.51 4.32 -0.99
C ASN A 209 59.43 5.40 -0.39
N PRO A 210 58.96 6.63 -0.10
CA PRO A 210 59.83 7.65 0.50
C PRO A 210 60.35 7.25 1.88
N MET A 211 59.59 6.51 2.69
CA MET A 211 60.04 6.02 4.00
C MET A 211 61.09 4.91 3.89
N VAL A 212 60.96 4.03 2.90
CA VAL A 212 61.94 2.97 2.64
C VAL A 212 63.27 3.55 2.17
N LEU A 213 63.24 4.57 1.31
CA LEU A 213 64.44 5.25 0.83
C LEU A 213 65.17 6.03 1.92
N ASP A 214 64.45 6.56 2.91
CA ASP A 214 65.03 7.28 4.05
C ASP A 214 65.81 6.31 4.98
N ILE A 215 65.22 5.13 5.24
CA ILE A 215 65.87 4.08 6.04
C ILE A 215 67.07 3.47 5.30
N GLU A 216 66.99 3.27 3.99
CA GLU A 216 68.16 2.82 3.20
C GLU A 216 69.28 3.87 3.21
N GLY A 217 68.94 5.16 3.14
CA GLY A 217 69.91 6.25 3.26
C GLY A 217 70.61 6.27 4.62
N GLU A 218 69.88 6.04 5.71
CA GLU A 218 70.42 6.04 7.06
C GLU A 218 71.31 4.81 7.33
N ILE A 219 70.94 3.64 6.83
CA ILE A 219 71.74 2.40 6.96
C ILE A 219 73.04 2.48 6.14
N VAL A 220 73.01 3.08 4.95
CA VAL A 220 74.21 3.25 4.10
C VAL A 220 75.18 4.30 4.66
N THR A 221 74.71 5.21 5.52
CA THR A 221 75.56 6.26 6.12
C THR A 221 76.27 5.78 7.40
N VAL A 222 75.85 4.65 7.98
CA VAL A 222 76.37 4.07 9.24
C VAL A 222 77.35 2.90 9.00
N LEU A 223 77.55 2.48 7.74
CA LEU A 223 78.56 1.50 7.30
C LEU A 223 79.76 2.19 6.63
#